data_AF-Q3B2F2-F1
#
_entry.id   AF-Q3B2F2-F1
#
_cell.length_a   1.000
_cell.length_b   1.000
_cell.length_c   1.000
_cell.angle_alpha   90.00
_cell.angle_beta   90.00
_cell.angle_gamma   90.00
#
_symmetry.space_group_name_H-M   'P 1'
#
loop_
_entity.id
_entity.type
_entity.pdbx_description
1 polymer ?
#
loop_
_entity_poly.entity_id
_entity_poly.type
_entity_poly.pdbx_seq_one_letter_code
_entity_poly.pdbx_strand_id
1 'polypeptide(L)'
;MDAVSQHREAWRYDCGDGAILWQLSFTGSGMLFGQKRFPGDRRSLFFAIDPEAYRVLIDDFQPLDPASGLPLGAGWFTGIESTHRDLVYLHAWQEGSPLHRGIWAVLARTGSILWSQPGLEYVAHTDSGLLACRQSSFAGFPERNYLLLDPLTGKESACDDAAGLRASAIGEDARQEVQLPEATERLPDGSRGGESIVRGRVVAGSVHEDLEGRWRSTLRLWEDGMEVYCDVMDEGGSMPARNNFLIRGDKLYYIKKKRELVAFTLF
;
A
#
# COMPACT_ATOMS: atom_id res chain seq x y z
N MET A 1 30.44 -22.64 -15.36
CA MET A 1 29.36 -22.43 -14.39
C MET A 1 28.46 -21.41 -15.02
N ASP A 2 27.38 -21.88 -15.65
CA ASP A 2 26.43 -20.99 -16.30
C ASP A 2 25.75 -20.16 -15.22
N ALA A 3 25.88 -18.84 -15.31
CA ALA A 3 25.14 -17.93 -14.46
C ALA A 3 23.66 -18.13 -14.79
N VAL A 4 22.97 -18.87 -13.91
CA VAL A 4 21.52 -18.98 -13.94
C VAL A 4 20.96 -17.56 -13.96
N SER A 5 20.13 -17.23 -14.95
CA SER A 5 19.48 -15.93 -15.07
C SER A 5 18.94 -15.49 -13.70
N GLN A 6 19.50 -14.41 -13.16
CA GLN A 6 19.14 -13.86 -11.84
C GLN A 6 17.71 -13.29 -11.85
N HIS A 7 17.24 -12.88 -13.03
CA HIS A 7 15.91 -12.33 -13.27
C HIS A 7 14.88 -13.44 -13.43
N ARG A 8 13.98 -13.59 -12.45
CA ARG A 8 12.86 -14.54 -12.51
C ARG A 8 11.68 -14.12 -11.64
N GLU A 9 10.49 -14.56 -12.03
CA GLU A 9 9.30 -14.51 -11.15
C GLU A 9 9.61 -15.30 -9.87
N ALA A 10 9.52 -14.64 -8.72
CA ALA A 10 9.68 -15.26 -7.42
C ALA A 10 8.37 -15.93 -6.98
N TRP A 11 7.27 -15.19 -7.11
CA TRP A 11 5.92 -15.67 -6.79
C TRP A 11 4.86 -14.75 -7.39
N ARG A 12 3.64 -15.26 -7.39
CA ARG A 12 2.44 -14.57 -7.80
C ARG A 12 1.31 -14.85 -6.82
N TYR A 13 0.51 -13.82 -6.59
CA TYR A 13 -0.72 -13.90 -5.81
C TYR A 13 -1.88 -13.33 -6.65
N ASP A 14 -2.95 -14.12 -6.79
CA ASP A 14 -4.17 -13.72 -7.46
C ASP A 14 -5.21 -13.33 -6.40
N CYS A 15 -5.71 -12.09 -6.44
CA CYS A 15 -6.73 -11.61 -5.49
C CYS A 15 -8.08 -12.31 -5.63
N GLY A 16 -8.30 -13.10 -6.69
CA GLY A 16 -9.54 -13.80 -7.00
C GLY A 16 -10.41 -13.06 -8.02
N ASP A 17 -11.37 -13.78 -8.59
CA ASP A 17 -12.25 -13.25 -9.62
C ASP A 17 -13.14 -12.11 -9.10
N GLY A 18 -13.23 -11.02 -9.88
CA GLY A 18 -13.98 -9.82 -9.53
C GLY A 18 -13.27 -8.91 -8.49
N ALA A 19 -12.13 -9.33 -7.95
CA ALA A 19 -11.31 -8.51 -7.08
C ALA A 19 -10.46 -7.52 -7.87
N ILE A 20 -10.25 -6.34 -7.28
CA ILE A 20 -9.21 -5.39 -7.66
C ILE A 20 -8.24 -5.21 -6.49
N LEU A 21 -6.95 -5.25 -6.77
CA LEU A 21 -5.91 -4.87 -5.82
C LEU A 21 -5.93 -3.34 -5.68
N TRP A 22 -6.12 -2.87 -4.46
CA TRP A 22 -6.41 -1.46 -4.18
C TRP A 22 -5.22 -0.73 -3.54
N GLN A 23 -4.59 -1.35 -2.55
CA GLN A 23 -3.50 -0.73 -1.80
C GLN A 23 -2.54 -1.81 -1.31
N LEU A 24 -1.25 -1.51 -1.28
CA LEU A 24 -0.20 -2.34 -0.72
C LEU A 24 0.57 -1.54 0.32
N SER A 25 1.01 -2.20 1.37
CA SER A 25 1.93 -1.62 2.35
C SER A 25 2.85 -2.70 2.90
N PHE A 26 4.10 -2.34 3.18
CA PHE A 26 5.02 -3.20 3.91
C PHE A 26 5.07 -2.79 5.36
N THR A 27 5.08 -3.79 6.23
CA THR A 27 5.34 -3.59 7.66
C THR A 27 6.83 -3.42 7.90
N GLY A 28 7.22 -2.89 9.07
CA GLY A 28 8.62 -2.73 9.44
C GLY A 28 9.39 -4.04 9.58
N SER A 29 8.71 -5.17 9.77
CA SER A 29 9.31 -6.52 9.72
C SER A 29 9.40 -7.11 8.31
N GLY A 30 8.85 -6.40 7.32
CA GLY A 30 8.90 -6.76 5.92
C GLY A 30 7.77 -7.63 5.41
N MET A 31 6.75 -7.94 6.22
CA MET A 31 5.51 -8.54 5.70
C MET A 31 4.81 -7.57 4.76
N LEU A 32 4.29 -8.08 3.65
CA LEU A 32 3.40 -7.34 2.76
C LEU A 32 1.96 -7.50 3.27
N PHE A 33 1.27 -6.38 3.41
CA PHE A 33 -0.15 -6.33 3.72
C PHE A 33 -0.87 -5.58 2.61
N GLY A 34 -1.91 -6.19 2.05
CA GLY A 34 -2.63 -5.65 0.91
C GLY A 34 -4.12 -5.55 1.16
N GLN A 35 -4.75 -4.61 0.44
CA GLN A 35 -6.19 -4.45 0.37
C GLN A 35 -6.66 -4.86 -1.02
N LYS A 36 -7.70 -5.71 -1.07
CA LYS A 36 -8.46 -6.01 -2.29
C LYS A 36 -9.91 -5.59 -2.12
N ARG A 37 -10.49 -5.05 -3.20
CA ARG A 37 -11.90 -4.62 -3.23
C ARG A 37 -12.67 -5.46 -4.22
N PHE A 38 -13.93 -5.72 -3.90
CA PHE A 38 -14.90 -6.36 -4.78
C PHE A 38 -15.96 -5.31 -5.12
N PRO A 39 -15.82 -4.59 -6.26
CA PRO A 39 -16.74 -3.50 -6.61
C PRO A 39 -18.18 -3.95 -6.75
N GLY A 40 -18.41 -5.15 -7.28
CA GLY A 40 -19.76 -5.73 -7.45
C GLY A 40 -20.51 -5.90 -6.12
N ASP A 41 -19.79 -6.26 -5.05
CA ASP A 41 -20.37 -6.49 -3.72
C ASP A 41 -20.19 -5.29 -2.77
N ARG A 42 -19.51 -4.23 -3.23
CA ARG A 42 -19.05 -3.10 -2.39
C ARG A 42 -18.35 -3.58 -1.11
N ARG A 43 -17.45 -4.55 -1.25
CA ARG A 43 -16.73 -5.18 -0.13
C ARG A 43 -15.23 -4.89 -0.22
N SER A 44 -14.60 -4.70 0.93
CA SER A 44 -13.14 -4.64 1.05
C SER A 44 -12.65 -5.76 1.96
N LEU A 45 -11.63 -6.48 1.49
CA LEU A 45 -10.94 -7.53 2.22
C LEU A 45 -9.44 -7.26 2.20
N PHE A 46 -8.73 -7.86 3.13
CA PHE A 46 -7.29 -7.71 3.26
C PHE A 46 -6.59 -9.05 3.18
N PHE A 47 -5.31 -9.02 2.84
CA PHE A 47 -4.46 -10.18 2.76
C PHE A 47 -3.06 -9.84 3.26
N ALA A 48 -2.32 -10.86 3.68
CA ALA A 48 -0.95 -10.72 4.13
C ALA A 48 -0.07 -11.80 3.51
N ILE A 49 1.10 -11.41 3.02
CA ILE A 49 2.08 -12.29 2.40
C ILE A 49 3.41 -12.11 3.13
N ASP A 50 4.08 -13.23 3.40
CA ASP A 50 5.49 -13.26 3.78
C ASP A 50 6.33 -13.30 2.49
N PRO A 51 6.97 -12.19 2.08
CA PRO A 51 7.66 -12.12 0.80
C PRO A 51 8.94 -12.95 0.74
N GLU A 52 9.51 -13.30 1.89
CA GLU A 52 10.73 -14.11 2.00
C GLU A 52 10.40 -15.60 2.01
N ALA A 53 9.33 -15.99 2.72
CA ALA A 53 8.85 -17.37 2.74
C ALA A 53 7.94 -17.73 1.55
N TYR A 54 7.66 -16.76 0.66
CA TYR A 54 6.80 -16.91 -0.51
C TYR A 54 5.41 -17.50 -0.19
N ARG A 55 4.83 -17.07 0.93
CA ARG A 55 3.61 -17.68 1.47
C ARG A 55 2.56 -16.63 1.84
N VAL A 56 1.33 -16.87 1.41
CA VAL A 56 0.14 -16.17 1.90
C VAL A 56 -0.12 -16.58 3.35
N LEU A 57 -0.07 -15.61 4.27
CA LEU A 57 -0.35 -15.81 5.69
C LEU A 57 -1.83 -15.67 6.00
N ILE A 58 -2.48 -14.72 5.33
CA ILE A 58 -3.88 -14.37 5.50
C ILE A 58 -4.44 -14.05 4.12
N ASP A 59 -5.64 -14.54 3.84
CA ASP A 59 -6.43 -14.13 2.70
C ASP A 59 -7.88 -13.89 3.12
N ASP A 60 -8.59 -13.06 2.36
CA ASP A 60 -10.00 -12.69 2.57
C ASP A 60 -10.32 -12.21 3.99
N PHE A 61 -9.37 -11.54 4.64
CA PHE A 61 -9.55 -11.03 5.99
C PHE A 61 -10.50 -9.83 6.01
N GLN A 62 -11.60 -9.99 6.73
CA GLN A 62 -12.52 -8.91 7.07
C GLN A 62 -12.32 -8.53 8.54
N PRO A 63 -11.73 -7.36 8.83
CA PRO A 63 -11.57 -6.91 10.21
C PRO A 63 -12.94 -6.62 10.82
N LEU A 64 -13.15 -7.07 12.06
CA LEU A 64 -14.35 -6.81 12.84
C LEU A 64 -14.01 -5.84 13.97
N ASP A 65 -14.86 -4.86 14.23
CA ASP A 65 -14.73 -4.00 15.41
C ASP A 65 -14.89 -4.84 16.68
N PRO A 66 -13.88 -4.91 17.57
CA PRO A 66 -13.95 -5.73 18.78
C PRO A 66 -15.12 -5.37 19.71
N ALA A 67 -15.58 -4.12 19.68
CA ALA A 67 -16.67 -3.66 20.53
C ALA A 67 -18.06 -4.12 20.03
N SER A 68 -18.27 -4.12 18.72
CA SER A 68 -19.58 -4.41 18.12
C SER A 68 -19.66 -5.79 17.46
N GLY A 69 -18.53 -6.43 17.15
CA GLY A 69 -18.45 -7.66 16.36
C GLY A 69 -18.82 -7.48 14.89
N LEU A 70 -19.06 -6.25 14.44
CA LEU A 70 -19.44 -5.93 13.07
C LEU A 70 -18.21 -5.63 12.19
N PRO A 71 -18.27 -5.84 10.87
CA PRO A 71 -17.19 -5.44 9.96
C PRO A 71 -16.79 -3.97 10.12
N LEU A 72 -15.49 -3.69 10.03
CA LEU A 72 -15.00 -2.31 10.01
C LEU A 72 -15.49 -1.60 8.75
N GLY A 73 -16.16 -0.47 8.97
CA GLY A 73 -16.73 0.33 7.89
C GLY A 73 -17.96 -0.32 7.23
N ALA A 74 -18.70 0.49 6.48
CA ALA A 74 -19.85 0.00 5.72
C ALA A 74 -19.41 -0.55 4.36
N GLY A 75 -19.04 -1.84 4.30
CA GLY A 75 -18.65 -2.53 3.06
C GLY A 75 -17.20 -2.26 2.66
N TRP A 76 -16.97 -1.45 1.63
CA TRP A 76 -15.63 -1.13 1.12
C TRP A 76 -15.00 0.14 1.72
N PHE A 77 -15.71 0.78 2.66
CA PHE A 77 -15.27 1.97 3.37
C PHE A 77 -14.39 1.60 4.57
N THR A 78 -13.31 0.87 4.29
CA THR A 78 -12.19 0.57 5.19
C THR A 78 -10.88 0.51 4.39
N GLY A 79 -9.74 0.82 5.02
CA GLY A 79 -8.47 1.03 4.31
C GLY A 79 -7.27 1.06 5.25
N ILE A 80 -6.08 1.11 4.66
CA ILE A 80 -4.80 1.13 5.39
C ILE A 80 -4.33 2.58 5.55
N GLU A 81 -4.02 2.97 6.79
CA GLU A 81 -3.44 4.27 7.12
C GLU A 81 -1.91 4.25 7.08
N SER A 82 -1.30 3.28 7.76
CA SER A 82 0.15 3.19 7.96
C SER A 82 0.55 1.82 8.52
N THR A 83 1.85 1.58 8.70
CA THR A 83 2.40 0.36 9.31
C THR A 83 3.45 0.69 10.38
N HIS A 84 3.75 -0.26 11.28
CA HIS A 84 4.86 -0.17 12.25
C HIS A 84 5.23 -1.54 12.80
N ARG A 85 6.52 -1.93 12.73
CA ARG A 85 6.98 -3.29 13.10
C ARG A 85 6.14 -4.36 12.43
N ASP A 86 5.34 -5.13 13.17
CA ASP A 86 4.43 -6.16 12.63
C ASP A 86 2.96 -5.69 12.51
N LEU A 87 2.69 -4.41 12.80
CA LEU A 87 1.36 -3.84 12.84
C LEU A 87 1.00 -3.10 11.55
N VAL A 88 -0.27 -3.17 11.21
CA VAL A 88 -0.93 -2.37 10.18
C VAL A 88 -2.06 -1.61 10.86
N TYR A 89 -2.15 -0.32 10.60
CA TYR A 89 -3.21 0.52 11.13
C TYR A 89 -4.30 0.68 10.08
N LEU A 90 -5.50 0.25 10.42
CA LEU A 90 -6.68 0.38 9.58
C LEU A 90 -7.56 1.54 10.04
N HIS A 91 -8.35 2.06 9.12
CA HIS A 91 -9.43 3.00 9.39
C HIS A 91 -10.76 2.53 8.79
N ALA A 92 -11.83 3.19 9.21
CA ALA A 92 -13.14 3.18 8.56
C ALA A 92 -13.47 4.61 8.10
N TRP A 93 -14.51 4.80 7.30
CA TRP A 93 -15.01 6.13 6.98
C TRP A 93 -16.18 6.49 7.90
N GLN A 94 -16.33 7.79 8.16
CA GLN A 94 -17.55 8.34 8.71
C GLN A 94 -18.69 8.18 7.70
N GLU A 95 -19.87 7.79 8.18
CA GLU A 95 -21.04 7.63 7.30
C GLU A 95 -21.41 8.95 6.64
N GLY A 96 -21.55 8.94 5.31
CA GLY A 96 -21.88 10.14 4.53
C GLY A 96 -20.78 11.20 4.49
N SER A 97 -19.56 10.89 4.93
CA SER A 97 -18.44 11.84 5.04
C SER A 97 -17.17 11.25 4.43
N PRO A 98 -16.33 12.08 3.77
CA PRO A 98 -15.03 11.64 3.26
C PRO A 98 -14.00 11.45 4.37
N LEU A 99 -14.32 11.85 5.61
CA LEU A 99 -13.40 11.79 6.74
C LEU A 99 -13.22 10.35 7.22
N HIS A 100 -11.96 10.02 7.53
CA HIS A 100 -11.63 8.76 8.17
C HIS A 100 -12.05 8.80 9.65
N ARG A 101 -12.27 7.62 10.20
CA ARG A 101 -12.64 7.41 11.60
C ARG A 101 -12.04 6.12 12.10
N GLY A 102 -11.49 6.22 13.29
CA GLY A 102 -10.97 5.12 14.06
C GLY A 102 -9.61 4.66 13.58
N ILE A 103 -8.85 4.11 14.52
CA ILE A 103 -7.55 3.51 14.27
C ILE A 103 -7.58 2.12 14.88
N TRP A 104 -7.44 1.07 14.07
CA TRP A 104 -7.37 -0.32 14.54
C TRP A 104 -5.98 -0.88 14.21
N ALA A 105 -5.24 -1.29 15.24
CA ALA A 105 -3.93 -1.90 15.07
C ALA A 105 -4.07 -3.41 14.89
N VAL A 106 -3.78 -3.88 13.68
CA VAL A 106 -3.86 -5.28 13.27
C VAL A 106 -2.47 -5.88 13.22
N LEU A 107 -2.28 -7.04 13.84
CA LEU A 107 -1.07 -7.84 13.69
C LEU A 107 -1.08 -8.53 12.32
N ALA A 108 -0.25 -8.05 11.39
CA ALA A 108 -0.29 -8.45 9.97
C ALA A 108 -0.14 -9.95 9.75
N ARG A 109 0.57 -10.65 10.65
CA ARG A 109 0.77 -12.10 10.58
C ARG A 109 -0.52 -12.91 10.82
N THR A 110 -1.42 -12.41 11.66
CA THR A 110 -2.57 -13.20 12.15
C THR A 110 -3.92 -12.55 11.89
N GLY A 111 -3.97 -11.25 11.56
CA GLY A 111 -5.21 -10.49 11.43
C GLY A 111 -5.82 -10.11 12.78
N SER A 112 -5.15 -10.41 13.89
CA SER A 112 -5.64 -10.07 15.22
C SER A 112 -5.57 -8.57 15.48
N ILE A 113 -6.67 -7.96 15.93
CA ILE A 113 -6.67 -6.57 16.41
C ILE A 113 -6.10 -6.56 17.84
N LEU A 114 -5.01 -5.84 18.05
CA LEU A 114 -4.36 -5.73 19.37
C LEU A 114 -4.95 -4.61 20.20
N TRP A 115 -5.28 -3.48 19.56
CA TRP A 115 -5.94 -2.35 20.18
C TRP A 115 -6.70 -1.54 19.13
N SER A 116 -7.65 -0.74 19.60
CA SER A 116 -8.46 0.13 18.74
C SER A 116 -8.78 1.45 19.42
N GLN A 117 -8.77 2.52 18.63
CA GLN A 117 -9.17 3.88 19.02
C GLN A 117 -10.27 4.39 18.07
N PRO A 118 -11.53 3.92 18.20
CA PRO A 118 -12.59 4.20 17.21
C PRO A 118 -13.01 5.67 17.15
N GLY A 119 -12.69 6.47 18.17
CA GLY A 119 -13.01 7.90 18.24
C GLY A 119 -11.92 8.83 17.72
N LEU A 120 -10.84 8.31 17.14
CA LEU A 120 -9.69 9.09 16.66
C LEU A 120 -9.52 8.99 15.15
N GLU A 121 -9.04 10.06 14.54
CA GLU A 121 -8.62 10.13 13.13
C GLU A 121 -7.09 10.04 13.06
N TYR A 122 -6.55 9.22 12.16
CA TYR A 122 -5.10 9.18 11.91
C TYR A 122 -4.65 10.45 11.18
N VAL A 123 -3.51 11.00 11.57
CA VAL A 123 -2.93 12.20 10.94
C VAL A 123 -1.59 11.89 10.30
N ALA A 124 -0.65 11.30 11.07
CA ALA A 124 0.69 10.97 10.59
C ALA A 124 1.37 9.94 11.49
N HIS A 125 2.31 9.20 10.93
CA HIS A 125 3.28 8.43 11.70
C HIS A 125 4.53 9.27 11.90
N THR A 126 4.98 9.36 13.14
CA THR A 126 6.14 10.16 13.54
C THR A 126 7.09 9.31 14.38
N ASP A 127 8.32 9.79 14.58
CA ASP A 127 9.28 9.11 15.45
C ASP A 127 8.79 9.01 16.92
N SER A 128 7.92 9.94 17.32
CA SER A 128 7.31 9.99 18.66
C SER A 128 6.06 9.12 18.81
N GLY A 129 5.54 8.53 17.73
CA GLY A 129 4.33 7.71 17.72
C GLY A 129 3.35 8.10 16.62
N LEU A 130 2.10 7.64 16.74
CA LEU A 130 1.04 8.00 15.80
C LEU A 130 0.42 9.33 16.23
N LEU A 131 0.54 10.35 15.39
CA LEU A 131 -0.23 11.56 15.56
C LEU A 131 -1.68 11.29 15.15
N ALA A 132 -2.59 11.54 16.08
CA ALA A 132 -4.02 11.35 15.89
C ALA A 132 -4.78 12.64 16.25
N CYS A 133 -6.00 12.76 15.75
CA CYS A 133 -6.87 13.89 16.00
C CYS A 133 -8.22 13.39 16.54
N ARG A 134 -8.66 13.98 17.64
CA ARG A 134 -10.05 13.88 18.11
C ARG A 134 -10.82 15.10 17.61
N GLN A 135 -11.84 14.86 16.80
CA GLN A 135 -12.77 15.89 16.39
C GLN A 135 -13.83 16.09 17.47
N SER A 136 -14.04 17.33 17.88
CA SER A 136 -15.12 17.73 18.80
C SER A 136 -15.84 18.96 18.26
N SER A 137 -16.93 19.36 18.91
CA SER A 137 -17.54 20.65 18.67
C SER A 137 -17.83 21.36 19.97
N PHE A 138 -17.48 22.64 20.03
CA PHE A 138 -17.79 23.52 21.15
C PHE A 138 -18.52 24.75 20.63
N ALA A 139 -19.70 25.03 21.20
CA ALA A 139 -20.56 26.14 20.78
C ALA A 139 -20.84 26.19 19.25
N GLY A 140 -20.90 25.03 18.59
CA GLY A 140 -21.12 24.92 17.15
C GLY A 140 -19.88 25.09 16.28
N PHE A 141 -18.71 25.35 16.86
CA PHE A 141 -17.44 25.40 16.13
C PHE A 141 -16.75 24.04 16.16
N PRO A 142 -16.17 23.57 15.05
CA PRO A 142 -15.38 22.35 15.04
C PRO A 142 -14.05 22.59 15.75
N GLU A 143 -13.67 21.65 16.60
CA GLU A 143 -12.41 21.64 17.32
C GLU A 143 -11.60 20.38 16.97
N ARG A 144 -10.28 20.53 16.95
CA ARG A 144 -9.34 19.44 16.71
C ARG A 144 -8.37 19.36 17.85
N ASN A 145 -8.46 18.28 18.62
CA ASN A 145 -7.55 17.99 19.71
C ASN A 145 -6.55 16.94 19.23
N TYR A 146 -5.29 17.34 19.07
CA TYR A 146 -4.24 16.44 18.64
C TYR A 146 -3.65 15.67 19.82
N LEU A 147 -3.34 14.40 19.58
CA LEU A 147 -2.83 13.46 20.57
C LEU A 147 -1.75 12.62 19.93
N LEU A 148 -0.84 12.11 20.75
CA LEU A 148 0.08 11.06 20.35
C LEU A 148 -0.43 9.72 20.88
N LEU A 149 -0.37 8.70 20.03
CA LEU A 149 -0.62 7.32 20.41
C LEU A 149 0.69 6.53 20.41
N ASP A 150 0.90 5.76 21.47
CA ASP A 150 1.89 4.68 21.43
C ASP A 150 1.51 3.69 20.30
N PRO A 151 2.39 3.44 19.31
CA PRO A 151 2.05 2.59 18.16
C PRO A 151 1.73 1.14 18.53
N LEU A 152 2.23 0.64 19.67
CA LEU A 152 2.10 -0.76 20.08
C LEU A 152 0.90 -0.98 20.99
N THR A 153 0.52 0.02 21.80
CA THR A 153 -0.55 -0.13 22.80
C THR A 153 -1.76 0.77 22.54
N GLY A 154 -1.66 1.76 21.65
CA GLY A 154 -2.71 2.74 21.41
C GLY A 154 -2.93 3.72 22.56
N LYS A 155 -2.01 3.78 23.54
CA LYS A 155 -2.14 4.64 24.72
C LYS A 155 -1.97 6.10 24.32
N GLU A 156 -2.90 6.94 24.76
CA GLU A 156 -2.91 8.37 24.47
C GLU A 156 -1.94 9.16 25.37
N SER A 157 -1.30 10.16 24.78
CA SER A 157 -0.62 11.25 25.47
C SER A 157 -0.93 12.59 24.79
N ALA A 158 -0.79 13.67 25.56
CA ALA A 158 -0.94 15.02 25.02
C ALA A 158 0.08 15.31 23.92
N CYS A 159 -0.29 16.18 22.98
CA CYS A 159 0.56 16.62 21.88
C CYS A 159 0.51 18.15 21.77
N ASP A 160 1.56 18.81 22.27
CA ASP A 160 1.62 20.28 22.30
C ASP A 160 2.06 20.88 20.95
N ASP A 161 2.77 20.11 20.12
CA ASP A 161 3.32 20.56 18.82
C ASP A 161 2.95 19.64 17.65
N ALA A 162 1.65 19.56 17.35
CA ALA A 162 1.17 18.78 16.20
C ALA A 162 1.62 19.34 14.85
N ALA A 163 1.98 20.62 14.77
CA ALA A 163 2.45 21.24 13.54
C ALA A 163 3.89 20.81 13.22
N GLY A 164 4.80 20.90 14.21
CA GLY A 164 6.18 20.44 14.07
C GLY A 164 6.26 18.95 13.75
N LEU A 165 5.48 18.12 14.46
CA LEU A 165 5.44 16.68 14.22
C LEU A 165 4.99 16.30 12.80
N ARG A 166 4.01 17.02 12.23
CA ARG A 166 3.61 16.81 10.83
C ARG A 166 4.69 17.23 9.86
N ALA A 167 5.35 18.36 10.12
CA ALA A 167 6.42 18.86 9.27
C ALA A 167 7.65 17.94 9.26
N SER A 168 7.88 17.20 10.34
CA SER A 168 8.98 16.23 10.46
C SER A 168 8.59 14.80 10.12
N ALA A 169 7.33 14.52 9.74
CA ALA A 169 6.89 13.17 9.43
C ALA A 169 7.58 12.64 8.17
N ILE A 170 8.11 11.43 8.26
CA ILE A 170 8.77 10.75 7.13
C ILE A 170 7.68 10.12 6.24
N GLY A 171 7.84 10.22 4.92
CA GLY A 171 6.96 9.59 3.95
C GLY A 171 6.84 8.06 4.14
N GLU A 172 5.67 7.51 3.84
CA GLU A 172 5.42 6.07 3.97
C GLU A 172 6.35 5.24 3.08
N ASP A 173 6.71 5.74 1.90
CA ASP A 173 7.64 5.07 0.99
C ASP A 173 9.02 4.85 1.63
N ALA A 174 9.58 5.91 2.23
CA ALA A 174 10.85 5.82 2.94
C ALA A 174 10.74 4.93 4.19
N ARG A 175 9.64 5.03 4.97
CA ARG A 175 9.42 4.21 6.16
C ARG A 175 9.26 2.72 5.85
N GLN A 176 8.67 2.40 4.70
CA GLN A 176 8.44 1.03 4.25
C GLN A 176 9.63 0.48 3.43
N GLU A 177 10.66 1.31 3.22
CA GLU A 177 11.85 1.02 2.41
C GLU A 177 11.50 0.63 0.98
N VAL A 178 10.45 1.25 0.42
CA VAL A 178 10.02 1.05 -0.96
C VAL A 178 10.52 2.20 -1.84
N GLN A 179 10.92 1.86 -3.05
CA GLN A 179 11.19 2.82 -4.12
C GLN A 179 9.98 2.81 -5.05
N LEU A 180 9.34 3.97 -5.19
CA LEU A 180 8.23 4.18 -6.11
C LEU A 180 8.75 4.70 -7.45
N PRO A 181 8.03 4.44 -8.55
CA PRO A 181 8.46 4.88 -9.86
C PRO A 181 8.24 6.38 -10.00
N GLU A 182 9.23 7.05 -10.59
CA GLU A 182 9.18 8.47 -10.88
C GLU A 182 8.85 8.68 -12.35
N ALA A 183 8.14 9.77 -12.66
CA ALA A 183 7.88 10.15 -14.04
C ALA A 183 9.21 10.35 -14.79
N THR A 184 9.35 9.71 -15.94
CA THR A 184 10.54 9.84 -16.78
C THR A 184 10.19 10.33 -18.17
N GLU A 185 11.04 11.19 -18.72
CA GLU A 185 10.90 11.63 -20.10
C GLU A 185 11.24 10.52 -21.08
N ARG A 186 12.18 9.63 -20.73
CA ARG A 186 12.73 8.62 -21.64
C ARG A 186 13.24 7.37 -20.93
N LEU A 187 12.88 6.20 -21.45
CA LEU A 187 13.40 4.91 -21.01
C LEU A 187 14.66 4.50 -21.81
N PRO A 188 15.41 3.45 -21.38
CA PRO A 188 16.63 3.01 -22.05
C PRO A 188 16.47 2.66 -23.53
N ASP A 189 15.31 2.13 -23.93
CA ASP A 189 14.98 1.82 -25.33
C ASP A 189 14.62 3.07 -26.17
N GLY A 190 14.63 4.24 -25.53
CA GLY A 190 14.33 5.52 -26.15
C GLY A 190 12.84 5.86 -26.21
N SER A 191 11.95 4.99 -25.73
CA SER A 191 10.52 5.28 -25.60
C SER A 191 10.27 6.48 -24.69
N ARG A 192 9.24 7.28 -25.03
CA ARG A 192 8.87 8.50 -24.30
C ARG A 192 7.62 8.28 -23.49
N GLY A 193 7.54 8.96 -22.35
CA GLY A 193 6.38 8.93 -21.48
C GLY A 193 6.29 7.60 -20.74
N GLY A 194 6.39 7.65 -19.42
CA GLY A 194 6.45 6.47 -18.59
C GLY A 194 6.82 6.83 -17.16
N GLU A 195 7.01 5.79 -16.36
CA GLU A 195 7.52 5.90 -15.01
C GLU A 195 8.66 4.90 -14.87
N SER A 196 9.67 5.19 -14.05
CA SER A 196 10.82 4.29 -13.88
C SER A 196 11.41 4.33 -12.48
N ILE A 197 12.07 3.23 -12.12
CA ILE A 197 12.94 3.11 -10.96
C ILE A 197 14.31 2.68 -11.45
N VAL A 198 15.34 3.42 -11.09
CA VAL A 198 16.73 3.12 -11.43
C VAL A 198 17.45 2.61 -10.18
N ARG A 199 18.03 1.41 -10.26
CA ARG A 199 18.79 0.80 -9.16
C ARG A 199 20.06 0.14 -9.65
N GLY A 200 21.17 0.86 -9.52
CA GLY A 200 22.46 0.42 -10.02
C GLY A 200 22.42 0.26 -11.55
N ARG A 201 22.59 -0.97 -12.02
CA ARG A 201 22.57 -1.32 -13.46
C ARG A 201 21.18 -1.69 -13.97
N VAL A 202 20.22 -1.85 -13.06
CA VAL A 202 18.86 -2.25 -13.40
C VAL A 202 17.96 -1.03 -13.50
N VAL A 203 17.14 -0.99 -14.56
CA VAL A 203 16.06 -0.02 -14.73
C VAL A 203 14.76 -0.80 -14.85
N ALA A 204 13.80 -0.54 -13.97
CA ALA A 204 12.42 -0.99 -14.11
C ALA A 204 11.59 0.18 -14.64
N GLY A 205 10.86 0.01 -15.74
CA GLY A 205 10.07 1.10 -16.31
C GLY A 205 8.76 0.64 -16.92
N SER A 206 7.77 1.53 -16.92
CA SER A 206 6.49 1.35 -17.59
C SER A 206 6.40 2.19 -18.86
N VAL A 207 5.91 1.58 -19.94
CA VAL A 207 5.50 2.26 -21.16
C VAL A 207 3.98 2.27 -21.22
N HIS A 208 3.39 3.43 -21.50
CA HIS A 208 1.94 3.59 -21.62
C HIS A 208 1.55 4.01 -23.04
N GLU A 209 0.76 3.17 -23.71
CA GLU A 209 0.33 3.37 -25.09
C GLU A 209 -1.18 3.61 -25.13
N ASP A 210 -1.61 4.66 -25.82
CA ASP A 210 -3.02 4.93 -26.12
C ASP A 210 -3.42 4.21 -27.42
N LEU A 211 -4.28 3.21 -27.29
CA LEU A 211 -4.85 2.40 -28.36
C LEU A 211 -6.30 2.84 -28.59
N GLU A 212 -6.47 4.02 -29.17
CA GLU A 212 -7.78 4.59 -29.53
C GLU A 212 -8.73 4.78 -28.32
N GLY A 213 -8.22 5.40 -27.25
CA GLY A 213 -8.98 5.64 -26.01
C GLY A 213 -8.93 4.47 -25.04
N ARG A 214 -8.15 3.42 -25.35
CA ARG A 214 -7.86 2.30 -24.46
C ARG A 214 -6.37 2.23 -24.20
N TRP A 215 -5.99 2.21 -22.93
CA TRP A 215 -4.59 2.18 -22.56
C TRP A 215 -4.05 0.76 -22.48
N ARG A 216 -2.82 0.59 -22.97
CA ARG A 216 -1.95 -0.54 -22.67
C ARG A 216 -0.77 -0.05 -21.85
N SER A 217 -0.49 -0.73 -20.73
CA SER A 217 0.64 -0.43 -19.87
C SER A 217 1.54 -1.64 -19.77
N THR A 218 2.80 -1.50 -20.18
CA THR A 218 3.77 -2.58 -20.26
C THR A 218 4.92 -2.29 -19.31
N LEU A 219 5.21 -3.21 -18.39
CA LEU A 219 6.40 -3.19 -17.56
C LEU A 219 7.56 -3.80 -18.32
N ARG A 220 8.74 -3.19 -18.22
CA ARG A 220 9.99 -3.65 -18.81
C ARG A 220 11.13 -3.53 -17.80
N LEU A 221 12.07 -4.46 -17.86
CA LEU A 221 13.31 -4.41 -17.09
C LEU A 221 14.48 -4.38 -18.06
N TRP A 222 15.42 -3.48 -17.78
CA TRP A 222 16.70 -3.41 -18.47
C TRP A 222 17.83 -3.63 -17.48
N GLU A 223 18.87 -4.35 -17.91
CA GLU A 223 20.15 -4.47 -17.20
C GLU A 223 21.28 -4.09 -18.16
N ASP A 224 22.12 -3.14 -17.75
CA ASP A 224 23.19 -2.59 -18.59
C ASP A 224 22.70 -2.15 -19.99
N GLY A 225 21.46 -1.62 -20.02
CA GLY A 225 20.80 -1.12 -21.23
C GLY A 225 20.13 -2.19 -22.10
N MET A 226 20.28 -3.48 -21.79
CA MET A 226 19.62 -4.57 -22.52
C MET A 226 18.30 -4.95 -21.85
N GLU A 227 17.22 -5.08 -22.62
CA GLU A 227 15.93 -5.55 -22.08
C GLU A 227 16.04 -7.03 -21.69
N VAL A 228 15.77 -7.33 -20.41
CA VAL A 228 15.85 -8.69 -19.84
C VAL A 228 14.47 -9.24 -19.47
N TYR A 229 13.45 -8.39 -19.39
CA TYR A 229 12.08 -8.78 -19.06
C TYR A 229 11.07 -7.79 -19.62
N CYS A 230 9.89 -8.30 -19.98
CA CYS A 230 8.77 -7.51 -20.45
C CYS A 230 7.45 -8.23 -20.10
N ASP A 231 6.49 -7.51 -19.52
CA ASP A 231 5.15 -8.03 -19.24
C ASP A 231 4.08 -6.93 -19.34
N VAL A 232 2.88 -7.32 -19.73
CA VAL A 232 1.73 -6.40 -19.79
C VAL A 232 1.09 -6.29 -18.41
N MET A 233 1.15 -5.10 -17.81
CA MET A 233 0.52 -4.80 -16.52
C MET A 233 -0.99 -4.61 -16.66
N ASP A 234 -1.46 -3.90 -17.67
CA ASP A 234 -2.89 -3.71 -17.94
C ASP A 234 -3.13 -3.44 -19.43
N GLU A 235 -4.28 -3.84 -19.95
CA GLU A 235 -4.68 -3.62 -21.34
C GLU A 235 -6.18 -3.37 -21.41
N GLY A 236 -6.60 -2.38 -22.19
CA GLY A 236 -8.01 -2.03 -22.34
C GLY A 236 -8.55 -1.10 -21.26
N GLY A 237 -7.70 -0.58 -20.36
CA GLY A 237 -8.09 0.37 -19.33
C GLY A 237 -8.46 1.74 -19.89
N SER A 238 -9.34 2.49 -19.21
CA SER A 238 -9.66 3.88 -19.58
C SER A 238 -8.56 4.88 -19.24
N MET A 239 -7.55 4.45 -18.48
CA MET A 239 -6.41 5.24 -18.03
C MET A 239 -5.15 4.38 -17.99
N PRO A 240 -3.95 4.97 -18.11
CA PRO A 240 -2.70 4.25 -17.93
C PRO A 240 -2.58 3.69 -16.50
N ALA A 241 -1.99 2.51 -16.37
CA ALA A 241 -1.75 1.84 -15.10
C ALA A 241 -0.49 2.40 -14.43
N ARG A 242 -0.59 3.64 -13.93
CA ARG A 242 0.49 4.36 -13.25
C ARG A 242 0.65 3.92 -11.80
N ASN A 243 1.86 4.02 -11.27
CA ASN A 243 2.23 3.59 -9.90
C ASN A 243 1.90 2.11 -9.62
N ASN A 244 1.91 1.28 -10.67
CA ASN A 244 1.56 -0.14 -10.58
C ASN A 244 2.74 -1.06 -10.30
N PHE A 245 3.94 -0.52 -10.05
CA PHE A 245 5.11 -1.28 -9.66
C PHE A 245 5.94 -0.52 -8.62
N LEU A 246 6.74 -1.23 -7.85
CA LEU A 246 7.65 -0.68 -6.86
C LEU A 246 8.82 -1.65 -6.63
N ILE A 247 9.92 -1.17 -6.07
CA ILE A 247 11.04 -2.01 -5.64
C ILE A 247 11.18 -1.97 -4.12
N ARG A 248 11.39 -3.13 -3.50
CA ARG A 248 11.77 -3.26 -2.08
C ARG A 248 12.77 -4.39 -1.92
N GLY A 249 13.86 -4.15 -1.20
CA GLY A 249 14.92 -5.16 -1.04
C GLY A 249 15.49 -5.55 -2.40
N ASP A 250 15.56 -6.83 -2.73
CA ASP A 250 16.03 -7.36 -4.02
C ASP A 250 14.89 -7.65 -5.01
N LYS A 251 13.65 -7.24 -4.70
CA LYS A 251 12.47 -7.60 -5.49
C LYS A 251 11.77 -6.40 -6.10
N LEU A 252 11.31 -6.59 -7.33
CA LEU A 252 10.32 -5.76 -8.00
C LEU A 252 8.94 -6.36 -7.76
N TYR A 253 7.99 -5.54 -7.37
CA TYR A 253 6.59 -5.91 -7.21
C TYR A 253 5.78 -5.16 -8.25
N TYR A 254 4.85 -5.82 -8.93
CA TYR A 254 3.94 -5.13 -9.85
C TYR A 254 2.55 -5.75 -9.90
N ILE A 255 1.57 -4.93 -10.27
CA ILE A 255 0.17 -5.30 -10.35
C ILE A 255 -0.18 -5.59 -11.80
N LYS A 256 -0.62 -6.82 -12.06
CA LYS A 256 -1.07 -7.31 -13.35
C LYS A 256 -2.59 -7.43 -13.40
N LYS A 257 -3.20 -6.89 -14.46
CA LYS A 257 -4.64 -6.83 -14.73
C LYS A 257 -5.46 -6.31 -13.55
N LYS A 258 -4.88 -5.40 -12.75
CA LYS A 258 -5.46 -4.88 -11.49
C LYS A 258 -5.80 -5.95 -10.44
N ARG A 259 -5.40 -7.20 -10.62
CA ARG A 259 -5.87 -8.35 -9.80
C ARG A 259 -4.73 -9.18 -9.23
N GLU A 260 -3.69 -9.38 -10.03
CA GLU A 260 -2.56 -10.21 -9.67
C GLU A 260 -1.43 -9.33 -9.14
N LEU A 261 -0.85 -9.72 -8.01
CA LEU A 261 0.43 -9.19 -7.53
C LEU A 261 1.53 -10.16 -7.92
N VAL A 262 2.53 -9.67 -8.64
CA VAL A 262 3.69 -10.45 -9.05
C VAL A 262 4.92 -9.88 -8.36
N ALA A 263 5.75 -10.76 -7.79
CA ALA A 263 7.08 -10.42 -7.30
C ALA A 263 8.13 -11.04 -8.20
N PHE A 264 9.13 -10.25 -8.57
CA PHE A 264 10.19 -10.61 -9.50
C PHE A 264 11.55 -10.32 -8.85
N THR A 265 12.46 -11.28 -8.88
CA THR A 265 13.80 -11.15 -8.30
C THR A 265 14.70 -10.37 -9.26
N LEU A 266 15.43 -9.37 -8.76
CA LEU A 266 16.31 -8.52 -9.57
C LEU A 266 17.78 -8.95 -9.53
N PHE A 267 18.22 -9.72 -8.52
CA PHE A 267 19.62 -10.08 -8.27
C PHE A 267 19.77 -11.51 -7.73
#